data_AF-A0A7L0C8L5-F1
#
_entry.id   AF-A0A7L0C8L5-F1
#
_cell.length_a   1.000
_cell.length_b   1.000
_cell.length_c   1.000
_cell.angle_alpha   90.00
_cell.angle_beta   90.00
_cell.angle_gamma   90.00
#
_symmetry.space_group_name_H-M   'P 1'
#
loop_
_entity.id
_entity.type
_entity.pdbx_description
1 polymer ?
#
loop_
_entity_poly.entity_id
_entity_poly.type
_entity_poly.pdbx_seq_one_letter_code
_entity_poly.pdbx_strand_id
1 'polypeptide(L)'
;SGLGRVCRCYKRLDKCEHQIAPREVKYQLHNVDTRMLFHCNCTRRLARFLRRARDLGDVEVAVLADRIAMDCFVLEPPADCSLGEGSCITATRAVLVPARHLKKTLRRWGPPHVTSKAEHPYWKTQDSGGTL
;
A
#
# COMPACT_ATOMS: atom_id res chain seq x y z
N SER A 1 23.63 1.97 15.90
CA SER A 1 22.27 2.50 16.18
C SER A 1 21.33 2.16 15.02
N GLY A 2 20.33 1.32 15.24
CA GLY A 2 19.42 0.85 14.17
C GLY A 2 18.50 1.92 13.58
N LEU A 3 18.04 2.85 14.41
CA LEU A 3 17.10 3.92 14.04
C LEU A 3 17.53 4.75 12.80
N GLY A 4 18.84 4.96 12.61
CA GLY A 4 19.38 5.71 11.46
C GLY A 4 19.28 4.99 10.11
N ARG A 5 19.03 3.67 10.09
CA ARG A 5 18.94 2.86 8.86
C ARG A 5 17.51 2.67 8.39
N VAL A 6 16.59 2.48 9.34
CA VAL A 6 15.14 2.60 9.12
C VAL A 6 14.81 3.94 8.46
N CYS A 7 15.45 5.02 8.92
CA CYS A 7 15.39 6.34 8.30
C CYS A 7 15.78 6.34 6.80
N ARG A 8 16.74 5.52 6.37
CA ARG A 8 17.14 5.44 4.94
C ARG A 8 16.13 4.69 4.08
N CYS A 9 15.43 3.70 4.63
CA CYS A 9 14.30 3.04 3.95
C CYS A 9 13.15 4.03 3.75
N TYR A 10 12.76 4.73 4.83
CA TYR A 10 11.68 5.73 4.78
C TYR A 10 12.01 6.89 3.88
N LYS A 11 13.22 7.46 3.94
CA LYS A 11 13.66 8.53 3.01
C LYS A 11 13.52 8.18 1.53
N ARG A 12 13.53 6.90 1.14
CA ARG A 12 13.29 6.50 -0.26
C ARG A 12 11.81 6.40 -0.60
N LEU A 13 10.97 6.07 0.38
CA LEU A 13 9.52 6.04 0.25
C LEU A 13 8.92 7.45 0.30
N ASP A 14 9.46 8.33 1.15
CA ASP A 14 9.06 9.74 1.25
C ASP A 14 9.28 10.49 -0.08
N LYS A 15 10.19 10.00 -0.92
CA LYS A 15 10.43 10.53 -2.28
C LYS A 15 9.48 9.95 -3.33
N CYS A 16 8.55 9.09 -2.95
CA CYS A 16 7.57 8.55 -3.88
C CYS A 16 6.46 9.59 -4.10
N GLU A 17 6.47 10.22 -5.27
CA GLU A 17 5.43 11.18 -5.68
C GLU A 17 4.04 10.53 -5.76
N HIS A 18 4.02 9.21 -5.98
CA HIS A 18 2.81 8.43 -6.21
C HIS A 18 2.54 7.50 -5.02
N GLN A 19 1.79 8.03 -4.06
CA GLN A 19 1.29 7.32 -2.88
C GLN A 19 -0.17 7.67 -2.61
N ILE A 20 -0.86 6.74 -1.96
CA ILE A 20 -2.24 6.85 -1.49
C ILE A 20 -2.22 6.50 0.01
N ALA A 21 -2.64 7.43 0.85
CA ALA A 21 -2.70 7.27 2.29
C ALA A 21 -3.73 6.21 2.70
N PRO A 22 -3.68 5.68 3.94
CA PRO A 22 -4.70 4.78 4.44
C PRO A 22 -6.08 5.40 4.30
N ARG A 23 -7.04 4.63 3.76
CA ARG A 23 -8.44 5.06 3.55
C ARG A 23 -8.64 6.24 2.60
N GLU A 24 -7.59 6.68 1.90
CA GLU A 24 -7.69 7.75 0.89
C GLU A 24 -8.19 7.18 -0.45
N VAL A 25 -8.96 7.99 -1.17
CA VAL A 25 -9.28 7.78 -2.58
C VAL A 25 -8.43 8.71 -3.43
N LYS A 26 -7.60 8.15 -4.30
CA LYS A 26 -6.74 8.91 -5.21
C LYS A 26 -6.50 8.12 -6.48
N TYR A 27 -6.34 8.80 -7.63
CA TYR A 27 -6.19 8.13 -8.93
C TYR A 27 -7.33 7.14 -9.23
N GLN A 28 -8.54 7.46 -8.78
CA GLN A 28 -9.72 6.58 -8.88
C GLN A 28 -9.55 5.21 -8.19
N LEU A 29 -8.61 5.10 -7.24
CA LEU A 29 -8.37 3.92 -6.44
C LEU A 29 -8.55 4.24 -4.95
N HIS A 30 -9.41 3.47 -4.28
CA HIS A 30 -9.58 3.54 -2.83
C HIS A 30 -8.58 2.62 -2.13
N ASN A 31 -7.71 3.18 -1.30
CA ASN A 31 -6.83 2.38 -0.45
C ASN A 31 -7.59 1.88 0.80
N VAL A 32 -8.14 0.67 0.71
CA VAL A 32 -8.83 0.02 1.84
C VAL A 32 -7.89 -0.48 2.94
N ASP A 33 -6.57 -0.56 2.66
CA ASP A 33 -5.55 -0.96 3.63
C ASP A 33 -5.37 0.14 4.70
N THR A 34 -4.98 -0.27 5.90
CA THR A 34 -4.60 0.64 7.00
C THR A 34 -3.18 1.17 6.85
N ARG A 35 -2.44 0.68 5.85
CA ARG A 35 -1.05 1.03 5.53
C ARG A 35 -0.97 1.93 4.31
N MET A 36 0.17 2.61 4.16
CA MET A 36 0.46 3.43 2.99
C MET A 36 0.55 2.56 1.73
N LEU A 37 -0.19 2.92 0.70
CA LEU A 37 -0.15 2.26 -0.60
C LEU A 37 0.73 3.06 -1.56
N PHE A 38 1.78 2.43 -2.09
CA PHE A 38 2.78 3.10 -2.94
C PHE A 38 2.75 2.58 -4.37
N HIS A 39 3.25 3.40 -5.29
CA HIS A 39 3.47 2.97 -6.67
C HIS A 39 4.48 1.81 -6.74
N CYS A 40 4.26 0.87 -7.67
CA CYS A 40 5.07 -0.35 -7.77
C CYS A 40 6.57 -0.10 -8.04
N ASN A 41 6.92 1.01 -8.71
CA ASN A 41 8.33 1.38 -8.87
C ASN A 41 9.00 1.74 -7.54
N CYS A 42 8.26 2.39 -6.63
CA CYS A 42 8.77 2.76 -5.30
C CYS A 42 8.98 1.50 -4.44
N THR A 43 8.01 0.59 -4.40
CA THR A 43 8.16 -0.67 -3.67
C THR A 43 9.23 -1.58 -4.28
N ARG A 44 9.46 -1.53 -5.61
CA ARG A 44 10.58 -2.22 -6.27
C ARG A 44 11.95 -1.65 -5.89
N ARG A 45 12.07 -0.32 -5.80
CA ARG A 45 13.28 0.36 -5.29
C ARG A 45 13.55 -0.03 -3.84
N LEU A 46 12.52 -0.08 -3.00
CA LEU A 46 12.62 -0.54 -1.62
C LEU A 46 13.11 -2.00 -1.56
N ALA A 47 12.49 -2.90 -2.31
CA ALA A 47 12.88 -4.31 -2.35
C ALA A 47 14.35 -4.49 -2.78
N ARG A 48 14.84 -3.72 -3.76
CA ARG A 48 16.28 -3.74 -4.15
C ARG A 48 17.18 -3.29 -3.01
N PHE A 49 16.78 -2.27 -2.26
CA PHE A 49 17.54 -1.76 -1.12
C PHE A 49 17.60 -2.81 0.00
N LEU A 50 16.45 -3.35 0.39
CA LEU A 50 16.36 -4.39 1.43
C LEU A 50 17.23 -5.61 1.11
N ARG A 51 17.26 -6.05 -0.15
CA ARG A 51 18.16 -7.16 -0.57
C ARG A 51 19.66 -6.88 -0.40
N ARG A 52 20.07 -5.61 -0.45
CA ARG A 52 21.48 -5.21 -0.30
C ARG A 52 21.83 -4.85 1.14
N ALA A 53 20.84 -4.63 1.99
CA ALA A 53 21.05 -4.32 3.39
C ALA A 53 21.51 -5.60 4.11
N ARG A 54 22.77 -5.58 4.58
CA ARG A 54 23.35 -6.69 5.36
C ARG A 54 23.11 -6.55 6.87
N ASP A 55 22.78 -5.34 7.33
CA ASP A 55 22.74 -5.00 8.77
C ASP A 55 21.37 -4.49 9.25
N LEU A 56 20.29 -4.77 8.50
CA LEU A 56 18.92 -4.50 8.96
C LEU A 56 18.47 -5.65 9.86
N GLY A 57 18.09 -5.32 11.09
CA GLY A 57 17.54 -6.27 12.04
C GLY A 57 16.07 -6.58 11.78
N ASP A 58 15.59 -7.73 12.27
CA ASP A 58 14.22 -8.21 12.04
C ASP A 58 13.16 -7.19 12.50
N VAL A 59 13.36 -6.58 13.66
CA VAL A 59 12.47 -5.53 14.22
C VAL A 59 12.36 -4.32 13.28
N GLU A 60 13.46 -3.90 12.67
CA GLU A 60 13.49 -2.77 11.75
C GLU A 60 12.67 -3.05 10.48
N VAL A 61 12.75 -4.29 10.00
CA VAL A 61 12.02 -4.76 8.83
C VAL A 61 10.54 -4.97 9.15
N ALA A 62 10.21 -5.45 10.35
CA ALA A 62 8.83 -5.59 10.81
C ALA A 62 8.13 -4.24 10.90
N VAL A 63 8.76 -3.25 11.55
CA VAL A 63 8.21 -1.88 11.64
C VAL A 63 8.01 -1.26 10.26
N LEU A 64 8.91 -1.54 9.31
CA LEU A 64 8.75 -1.12 7.92
C LEU A 64 7.56 -1.81 7.24
N ALA A 65 7.41 -3.12 7.43
CA ALA A 65 6.32 -3.91 6.85
C ALA A 65 4.95 -3.48 7.40
N ASP A 66 4.89 -3.03 8.66
CA ASP A 66 3.65 -2.57 9.28
C ASP A 66 3.14 -1.22 8.74
N ARG A 67 3.99 -0.44 8.07
CA ARG A 67 3.59 0.87 7.51
C ARG A 67 3.25 0.84 6.03
N ILE A 68 3.56 -0.25 5.33
CA ILE A 68 3.49 -0.33 3.87
C ILE A 68 2.53 -1.45 3.47
N ALA A 69 1.57 -1.13 2.60
CA ALA A 69 0.68 -2.14 2.06
C ALA A 69 1.48 -3.23 1.31
N MET A 70 1.03 -4.48 1.40
CA MET A 70 1.68 -5.59 0.69
C MET A 70 1.29 -5.64 -0.81
N ASP A 71 0.41 -4.74 -1.22
CA ASP A 71 0.08 -4.46 -2.61
C ASP A 71 0.69 -3.11 -3.03
N CYS A 72 0.72 -2.85 -4.32
CA CYS A 72 1.17 -1.58 -4.90
C CYS A 72 0.26 -1.21 -6.06
N PHE A 73 0.38 0.00 -6.59
CA PHE A 73 -0.38 0.39 -7.78
C PHE A 73 0.51 0.79 -8.94
N VAL A 74 -0.04 0.68 -10.14
CA VAL A 74 0.49 1.27 -11.37
C VAL A 74 -0.48 2.32 -11.87
N LEU A 75 0.03 3.44 -12.39
CA LEU A 75 -0.80 4.43 -13.08
C LEU A 75 -0.97 4.01 -14.53
N GLU A 76 -2.22 3.97 -14.97
CA GLU A 76 -2.56 3.78 -16.37
C GLU A 76 -2.49 5.12 -17.08
N PRO A 77 -2.04 5.15 -18.36
CA PRO A 77 -2.20 6.32 -19.20
C PRO A 77 -3.68 6.76 -19.20
N PRO A 78 -3.97 8.07 -19.24
CA PRO A 78 -5.33 8.53 -19.46
C PRO A 78 -5.87 7.90 -20.76
N ALA A 79 -7.13 7.49 -20.76
CA ALA A 79 -7.75 6.97 -21.98
C ALA A 79 -7.76 8.06 -23.05
N ASP A 80 -7.42 7.69 -24.29
CA ASP A 80 -7.55 8.59 -25.44
C ASP A 80 -9.04 8.87 -25.66
N CYS A 81 -9.48 10.06 -25.26
CA CYS A 81 -10.83 10.52 -25.57
C CYS A 81 -10.91 10.83 -27.06
N SER A 82 -11.71 10.09 -27.82
CA SER A 82 -12.18 10.56 -29.12
C SER A 82 -13.24 11.65 -28.89
N LEU A 83 -13.06 12.78 -29.55
CA LEU A 83 -13.95 13.94 -29.47
C LEU A 83 -15.27 13.61 -30.17
N GLY A 84 -16.20 12.98 -29.45
CA GLY A 84 -17.52 12.60 -29.94
C GLY A 84 -18.52 12.55 -28.80
N GLU A 85 -19.14 13.70 -28.53
CA GLU A 85 -20.31 13.92 -27.66
C GLU A 85 -20.27 13.26 -26.27
N GLY A 86 -19.52 13.88 -25.37
CA GLY A 86 -19.59 13.64 -23.93
C GLY A 86 -18.44 14.33 -23.22
N SER A 87 -18.71 14.90 -22.03
CA SER A 87 -17.65 15.45 -21.16
C SER A 87 -16.76 14.28 -20.71
N CYS A 88 -15.67 14.05 -21.42
CA CYS A 88 -14.71 13.04 -21.02
C CYS A 88 -13.89 13.60 -19.86
N ILE A 89 -13.88 12.91 -18.72
CA ILE A 89 -13.02 13.26 -17.61
C ILE A 89 -11.70 12.51 -17.82
N THR A 90 -10.66 13.23 -18.22
CA THR A 90 -9.29 12.72 -18.33
C THR A 90 -8.68 12.54 -16.93
N ALA A 91 -9.20 11.58 -16.17
CA ALA A 91 -8.68 11.25 -14.85
C ALA A 91 -7.67 10.11 -14.95
N THR A 92 -6.48 10.32 -14.38
CA THR A 92 -5.50 9.23 -14.21
C THR A 92 -6.11 8.12 -13.37
N ARG A 93 -6.04 6.87 -13.86
CA ARG A 93 -6.52 5.69 -13.16
C ARG A 93 -5.34 4.90 -12.59
N ALA A 94 -5.50 4.35 -11.40
CA ALA A 94 -4.55 3.42 -10.82
C ALA A 94 -5.12 2.01 -10.77
N VAL A 95 -4.27 1.01 -11.02
CA VAL A 95 -4.60 -0.41 -10.87
C VAL A 95 -3.81 -1.00 -9.71
N LEU A 96 -4.53 -1.57 -8.75
CA LEU A 96 -3.96 -2.30 -7.63
C LEU A 96 -3.40 -3.65 -8.09
N VAL A 97 -2.15 -3.95 -7.71
CA VAL A 97 -1.47 -5.20 -8.05
C VAL A 97 -0.68 -5.74 -6.85
N PRO A 98 -0.49 -7.07 -6.76
CA PRO A 98 0.33 -7.64 -5.70
C PRO A 98 1.80 -7.21 -5.79
N ALA A 99 2.37 -6.68 -4.71
CA ALA A 99 3.79 -6.32 -4.66
C ALA A 99 4.68 -7.55 -4.44
N ARG A 100 4.66 -8.51 -5.39
CA ARG A 100 5.36 -9.80 -5.29
C ARG A 100 6.85 -9.65 -5.00
N HIS A 101 7.50 -8.62 -5.56
CA HIS A 101 8.91 -8.32 -5.31
C HIS A 101 9.19 -7.94 -3.86
N LEU A 102 8.28 -7.19 -3.23
CA LEU A 102 8.40 -6.78 -1.84
C LEU A 102 8.09 -7.95 -0.91
N LYS A 103 6.96 -8.64 -1.13
CA LYS A 103 6.57 -9.87 -0.41
C LYS A 103 7.72 -10.90 -0.39
N LYS A 104 8.32 -11.20 -1.54
CA LYS A 104 9.47 -12.13 -1.64
C LYS A 104 10.69 -11.64 -0.86
N THR A 105 10.94 -10.33 -0.84
CA THR A 105 12.10 -9.78 -0.13
C THR A 105 11.90 -9.87 1.38
N LEU A 106 10.72 -9.51 1.88
CA LEU A 106 10.43 -9.51 3.32
C LEU A 106 10.43 -10.91 3.94
N ARG A 107 10.10 -11.96 3.18
CA ARG A 107 10.13 -13.36 3.66
C ARG A 107 11.46 -13.80 4.27
N ARG A 108 12.58 -13.17 3.90
CA ARG A 108 13.91 -13.47 4.48
C ARG A 108 14.01 -13.13 5.97
N TRP A 109 13.17 -12.22 6.46
CA TRP A 109 13.15 -11.76 7.86
C TRP A 109 11.98 -12.38 8.66
N GLY A 110 11.41 -13.49 8.17
CA GLY A 110 10.25 -14.15 8.79
C GLY A 110 8.91 -13.51 8.44
N PRO A 111 7.77 -14.13 8.82
CA PRO A 111 6.47 -13.47 8.77
C PRO A 111 6.52 -12.20 9.64
N PRO A 112 5.94 -11.07 9.23
CA PRO A 112 5.70 -9.98 10.16
C PRO A 112 4.90 -10.55 11.32
N HIS A 113 5.42 -10.42 12.55
CA HIS A 113 4.72 -10.86 13.74
C HIS A 113 3.40 -10.09 13.80
N VAL A 114 2.31 -10.73 13.37
CA VAL A 114 0.95 -10.24 13.62
C VAL A 114 0.72 -10.40 15.12
N THR A 115 1.01 -9.35 15.88
CA THR A 115 0.54 -9.26 17.25
C THR A 115 -0.96 -8.97 17.21
N SER A 116 -1.72 -9.96 17.67
CA SER A 116 -3.12 -9.93 18.10
C SER A 116 -4.20 -9.52 17.07
N LYS A 117 -5.13 -10.46 16.88
CA LYS A 117 -6.51 -10.26 16.41
C LYS A 117 -7.06 -8.88 16.81
N ALA A 118 -7.28 -8.00 15.84
CA ALA A 118 -8.37 -7.06 15.94
C ALA A 118 -9.59 -7.77 15.37
N GLU A 119 -10.49 -8.24 16.27
CA GLU A 119 -11.82 -8.63 15.86
C GLU A 119 -12.50 -7.45 15.16
N HIS A 120 -13.03 -7.70 13.97
CA HIS A 120 -13.99 -6.82 13.33
C HIS A 120 -15.29 -6.85 14.15
N PRO A 121 -15.85 -5.70 14.58
CA PRO A 121 -17.24 -5.66 14.99
C PRO A 121 -18.10 -5.96 13.75
N TYR A 122 -18.70 -7.14 13.74
CA TYR A 122 -19.79 -7.49 12.85
C TYR A 122 -20.94 -6.52 13.09
N TRP A 123 -21.14 -5.58 12.17
CA TRP A 123 -22.34 -4.76 12.09
C TRP A 123 -23.57 -5.65 11.88
N LYS A 124 -24.43 -5.74 12.90
CA LYS A 124 -25.78 -6.29 12.75
C LYS A 124 -26.70 -5.18 12.23
N THR A 125 -27.17 -5.33 11.00
CA THR A 125 -28.39 -4.66 10.54
C THR A 125 -29.55 -5.20 11.36
N GLN A 126 -30.17 -4.37 12.20
CA GLN A 126 -31.45 -4.69 12.81
C GLN A 126 -32.55 -4.20 11.88
N ASP A 127 -33.16 -5.15 11.18
CA ASP A 127 -34.51 -5.03 10.63
C ASP A 127 -35.49 -4.88 11.81
N SER A 128 -36.34 -3.86 11.77
CA SER A 128 -37.43 -3.65 12.73
C SER A 128 -38.73 -3.63 11.95
N GLY A 129 -39.17 -4.81 11.51
CA GLY A 129 -40.57 -5.08 11.20
C GLY A 129 -41.26 -5.63 12.45
N GLY A 130 -42.26 -4.91 12.97
CA GLY A 130 -42.97 -5.29 14.19
C GLY A 130 -44.30 -4.55 14.33
N THR A 131 -45.32 -5.16 13.74
CA THR A 131 -46.76 -4.87 13.80
C THR A 131 -47.30 -4.68 15.21
N LEU A 132 -48.20 -3.71 15.37
CA LEU A 132 -49.35 -3.75 16.28
C LEU A 132 -50.58 -3.25 15.51
#